data_AF-A0A387BHF2-F1
#
_entry.id   AF-A0A387BHF2-F1
#
_cell.length_a   1.000
_cell.length_b   1.000
_cell.length_c   1.000
_cell.angle_alpha   90.00
_cell.angle_beta   90.00
_cell.angle_gamma   90.00
#
_symmetry.space_group_name_H-M   'P 1'
#
loop_
_entity.id
_entity.type
_entity.pdbx_description
1 polymer ?
#
loop_
_entity_poly.entity_id
_entity_poly.type
_entity_poly.pdbx_seq_one_letter_code
_entity_poly.pdbx_strand_id
1 'polypeptide(L)'
;MSDLTSFFATVKNLPQPDLIFANPPCETFSVATRGTFNSGNTGNLYYYEDGTPITDFEDWKSSTSTNIRNLKRDKGLYFENIKKIRDGHERLHMNTETIIRYFGVPFAIENPAQSICFKKFYQNSSELLELPYFYDAMTYYLAYDPDFLTKPTKIRASIPLVLRPKPIYDSKKRFEKIHNYNEKSAMPHNLIKSIVYQLLGID
;
A
#
# COMPACT_ATOMS: atom_id res chain seq x y z
N MET A 1 -14.84 10.53 12.09
CA MET A 1 -14.80 10.05 10.68
C MET A 1 -14.14 11.14 9.87
N SER A 2 -13.19 10.84 8.98
CA SER A 2 -12.95 11.76 7.85
C SER A 2 -14.13 11.55 6.90
N ASP A 3 -15.17 12.34 7.10
CA ASP A 3 -16.39 12.23 6.32
C ASP A 3 -16.10 12.55 4.86
N LEU A 4 -16.29 11.57 3.96
CA LEU A 4 -16.14 11.79 2.51
C LEU A 4 -17.27 12.63 1.93
N THR A 5 -18.29 13.02 2.72
CA THR A 5 -19.39 13.86 2.27
C THR A 5 -18.93 15.16 1.64
N SER A 6 -17.95 15.86 2.24
CA SER A 6 -17.42 17.09 1.65
C SER A 6 -16.68 16.82 0.34
N PHE A 7 -15.87 15.76 0.29
CA PHE A 7 -15.20 15.32 -0.93
C PHE A 7 -16.21 15.04 -2.04
N PHE A 8 -17.23 14.22 -1.80
CA PHE A 8 -18.27 13.90 -2.78
C PHE A 8 -19.12 15.11 -3.18
N ALA A 9 -19.41 16.01 -2.24
CA ALA A 9 -20.09 17.27 -2.54
C ALA A 9 -19.27 18.18 -3.47
N THR A 10 -17.94 18.12 -3.39
CA THR A 10 -17.04 18.83 -4.30
C THR A 10 -16.94 18.13 -5.64
N VAL A 11 -16.61 16.84 -5.66
CA VAL A 11 -16.29 16.14 -6.93
C VAL A 11 -17.50 15.86 -7.81
N LYS A 12 -18.72 15.84 -7.26
CA LYS A 12 -19.95 15.69 -8.06
C LYS A 12 -20.14 16.79 -9.12
N ASN A 13 -19.49 17.94 -8.94
CA ASN A 13 -19.57 19.09 -9.85
C ASN A 13 -18.37 19.18 -10.81
N LEU A 14 -17.41 18.25 -10.72
CA LEU A 14 -16.25 18.18 -11.60
C LEU A 14 -16.50 17.16 -12.71
N PRO A 15 -15.77 17.25 -13.84
CA PRO A 15 -15.76 16.17 -14.83
C PRO A 15 -15.38 14.84 -14.19
N GLN A 16 -16.03 13.76 -14.64
CA GLN A 16 -15.67 12.41 -14.22
C GLN A 16 -14.22 12.13 -14.65
N PRO A 17 -13.38 11.55 -13.77
CA PRO A 17 -12.01 11.19 -14.14
C PRO A 17 -12.00 10.05 -15.16
N ASP A 18 -11.05 10.05 -16.09
CA ASP A 18 -10.88 8.93 -17.03
C ASP A 18 -10.39 7.65 -16.35
N LEU A 19 -9.61 7.79 -15.27
CA LEU A 19 -9.12 6.69 -14.45
C LEU A 19 -8.79 7.13 -13.02
N ILE A 20 -8.63 6.17 -12.12
CA ILE A 20 -8.11 6.38 -10.77
C ILE A 20 -6.78 5.67 -10.60
N PHE A 21 -5.74 6.42 -10.27
CA PHE A 21 -4.44 5.86 -9.89
C PHE A 21 -4.18 6.18 -8.42
N ALA A 22 -4.10 5.16 -7.56
CA ALA A 22 -3.99 5.34 -6.12
C ALA A 22 -2.73 4.69 -5.55
N ASN A 23 -2.11 5.37 -4.59
CA ASN A 23 -1.01 4.88 -3.77
C ASN A 23 -1.39 5.14 -2.29
N PRO A 24 -2.28 4.32 -1.69
CA PRO A 24 -2.62 4.46 -0.28
C PRO A 24 -1.42 4.09 0.61
N PRO A 25 -1.34 4.62 1.85
CA PRO A 25 -0.18 4.41 2.72
C PRO A 25 0.14 2.94 3.00
N CYS A 26 1.39 2.54 2.83
CA CYS A 26 1.81 1.14 3.01
C CYS A 26 2.50 0.84 4.34
N GLU A 27 2.91 1.85 5.10
CA GLU A 27 3.80 1.71 6.28
C GLU A 27 3.24 0.72 7.31
N THR A 28 1.96 0.85 7.63
CA THR A 28 1.22 0.01 8.60
C THR A 28 1.05 -1.43 8.12
N PHE A 29 1.14 -1.66 6.82
CA PHE A 29 0.89 -2.96 6.18
C PHE A 29 2.17 -3.60 5.65
N SER A 30 3.31 -2.95 5.85
CA SER A 30 4.61 -3.41 5.38
C SER A 30 5.15 -4.53 6.27
N VAL A 31 5.84 -5.49 5.65
CA VAL A 31 6.60 -6.55 6.36
C VAL A 31 7.98 -6.07 6.82
N ALA A 32 8.34 -4.81 6.57
CA ALA A 32 9.66 -4.27 6.94
C ALA A 32 9.93 -4.28 8.45
N THR A 33 8.87 -4.29 9.27
CA THR A 33 8.97 -4.29 10.73
C THR A 33 8.54 -5.63 11.34
N ARG A 34 8.69 -6.70 10.55
CA ARG A 34 8.27 -8.05 10.94
C ARG A 34 9.03 -8.53 12.19
N GLY A 35 8.31 -9.18 13.09
CA GLY A 35 8.87 -9.84 14.26
C GLY A 35 7.96 -10.90 14.87
N THR A 36 8.48 -11.55 15.90
CA THR A 36 7.78 -12.54 16.72
C THR A 36 7.44 -11.94 18.07
N PHE A 37 6.24 -12.23 18.57
CA PHE A 37 5.70 -11.71 19.82
C PHE A 37 5.71 -12.79 20.92
N ASN A 38 5.60 -12.38 22.20
CA ASN A 38 5.59 -13.26 23.37
C ASN A 38 4.41 -14.24 23.37
N SER A 39 3.29 -13.85 22.77
CA SER A 39 2.12 -14.70 22.51
C SER A 39 2.42 -15.86 21.54
N GLY A 40 3.60 -15.89 20.91
CA GLY A 40 3.96 -16.85 19.86
C GLY A 40 3.48 -16.42 18.48
N ASN A 41 2.69 -15.35 18.37
CA ASN A 41 2.28 -14.79 17.09
C ASN A 41 3.47 -14.19 16.35
N THR A 42 3.35 -14.08 15.02
CA THR A 42 4.26 -13.26 14.21
C THR A 42 3.47 -12.20 13.45
N GLY A 43 4.14 -11.12 13.06
CA GLY A 43 3.48 -9.95 12.49
C GLY A 43 4.44 -8.80 12.28
N ASN A 44 3.91 -7.63 11.94
CA ASN A 44 4.65 -6.36 11.91
C ASN A 44 4.29 -5.50 13.15
N LEU A 45 4.76 -4.25 13.23
CA LEU A 45 4.44 -3.38 14.38
C LEU A 45 2.95 -3.06 14.61
N TYR A 46 2.08 -3.37 13.65
CA TYR A 46 0.68 -2.93 13.61
C TYR A 46 -0.32 -4.09 13.60
N TYR A 47 0.05 -5.22 13.00
CA TYR A 47 -0.78 -6.40 12.77
C TYR A 47 0.00 -7.70 12.95
N TYR A 48 -0.70 -8.74 13.43
CA TYR A 48 -0.26 -10.12 13.26
C TYR A 48 -0.42 -10.56 11.79
N GLU A 49 0.25 -11.64 11.40
CA GLU A 49 0.23 -12.19 10.01
C GLU A 49 -1.15 -12.57 9.51
N ASP A 50 -2.03 -12.99 10.41
CA ASP A 50 -3.42 -13.32 10.10
C ASP A 50 -4.20 -12.08 9.63
N GLY A 51 -3.75 -10.87 9.96
CA GLY A 51 -4.38 -9.58 9.68
C GLY A 51 -5.06 -8.94 10.90
N THR A 52 -4.95 -9.59 12.06
CA THR A 52 -5.48 -9.11 13.34
C THR A 52 -4.68 -7.90 13.83
N PRO A 53 -5.32 -6.77 14.16
CA PRO A 53 -4.62 -5.60 14.69
C PRO A 53 -4.01 -5.89 16.06
N ILE A 54 -2.78 -5.44 16.29
CA ILE A 54 -2.12 -5.57 17.58
C ILE A 54 -2.67 -4.49 18.53
N THR A 55 -3.31 -4.92 19.62
CA THR A 55 -3.90 -4.02 20.63
C THR A 55 -3.35 -4.26 22.04
N ASP A 56 -2.67 -5.38 22.26
CA ASP A 56 -1.99 -5.71 23.51
C ASP A 56 -0.59 -5.06 23.53
N PHE A 57 -0.38 -4.16 24.49
CA PHE A 57 0.89 -3.46 24.68
C PHE A 57 2.01 -4.37 25.17
N GLU A 58 1.72 -5.30 26.08
CA GLU A 58 2.74 -6.18 26.65
C GLU A 58 3.21 -7.21 25.62
N ASP A 59 2.29 -7.70 24.79
CA ASP A 59 2.66 -8.52 23.66
C ASP A 59 3.45 -7.70 22.63
N TRP A 60 2.95 -6.53 22.22
CA TRP A 60 3.60 -5.66 21.24
C TRP A 60 5.05 -5.30 21.61
N LYS A 61 5.33 -5.05 22.89
CA LYS A 61 6.64 -4.68 23.43
C LYS A 61 7.72 -5.74 23.21
N SER A 62 7.33 -6.99 22.95
CA SER A 62 8.24 -8.10 22.72
C SER A 62 8.77 -8.23 21.30
N SER A 63 8.22 -7.48 20.32
CA SER A 63 8.55 -7.68 18.91
C SER A 63 10.04 -7.42 18.59
N THR A 64 10.56 -8.23 17.67
CA THR A 64 12.00 -8.34 17.38
C THR A 64 12.56 -7.25 16.46
N SER A 65 11.75 -6.26 16.05
CA SER A 65 12.32 -5.15 15.28
C SER A 65 13.42 -4.46 16.11
N THR A 66 14.56 -4.19 15.47
CA THR A 66 15.75 -3.53 16.06
C THR A 66 15.42 -2.18 16.72
N ASN A 67 14.19 -1.69 16.56
CA ASN A 67 13.69 -0.43 17.08
C ASN A 67 12.88 -0.56 18.37
N ILE A 68 12.07 -1.60 18.70
CA ILE A 68 11.23 -1.53 19.93
C ILE A 68 12.07 -1.44 21.22
N ARG A 69 13.20 -2.13 21.28
CA ARG A 69 14.13 -2.03 22.42
C ARG A 69 14.81 -0.66 22.49
N ASN A 70 14.99 -0.01 21.33
CA ASN A 70 15.63 1.29 21.13
C ASN A 70 14.63 2.46 20.94
N LEU A 71 13.32 2.19 21.05
CA LEU A 71 12.27 3.18 20.83
C LEU A 71 12.35 4.25 21.92
N LYS A 72 11.79 5.43 21.61
CA LYS A 72 11.79 6.63 22.47
C LYS A 72 11.47 6.27 23.93
N ARG A 73 11.96 7.10 24.86
CA ARG A 73 11.87 6.89 26.33
C ARG A 73 10.50 6.39 26.83
N ASP A 74 9.40 6.80 26.17
CA ASP A 74 8.05 6.34 26.47
C ASP A 74 7.50 5.40 25.37
N LYS A 75 7.51 4.09 25.68
CA LYS A 75 6.97 3.04 24.80
C LYS A 75 5.44 3.02 24.76
N GLY A 76 4.77 3.41 25.85
CA GLY A 76 3.31 3.44 25.92
C GLY A 76 2.75 4.51 24.99
N LEU A 77 3.30 5.73 25.07
CA LEU A 77 2.92 6.82 24.16
C LEU A 77 3.17 6.44 22.68
N TYR A 78 4.28 5.76 22.39
CA TYR A 78 4.56 5.31 21.03
C TYR A 78 3.55 4.26 20.54
N PHE A 79 3.16 3.31 21.40
CA PHE A 79 2.14 2.32 21.07
C PHE A 79 0.77 2.97 20.80
N GLU A 80 0.37 3.95 21.60
CA GLU A 80 -0.85 4.73 21.34
C GLU A 80 -0.80 5.46 19.99
N ASN A 81 0.37 5.99 19.61
CA ASN A 81 0.55 6.64 18.31
C ASN A 81 0.48 5.63 17.15
N ILE A 82 1.05 4.44 17.30
CA ILE A 82 0.94 3.36 16.31
C ILE A 82 -0.53 3.03 16.04
N LYS A 83 -1.36 2.91 17.08
CA LYS A 83 -2.80 2.64 16.92
C LYS A 83 -3.49 3.76 16.14
N LYS A 84 -3.21 5.03 16.46
CA LYS A 84 -3.77 6.18 15.72
C LYS A 84 -3.35 6.20 14.25
N ILE A 85 -2.07 5.94 13.96
CA ILE A 85 -1.53 5.86 12.60
C ILE A 85 -2.22 4.73 11.82
N ARG A 86 -2.32 3.54 12.44
CA ARG A 86 -3.04 2.40 11.88
C ARG A 86 -4.46 2.77 11.51
N ASP A 87 -5.24 3.30 12.45
CA ASP A 87 -6.64 3.65 12.23
C ASP A 87 -6.79 4.69 11.11
N GLY A 88 -5.86 5.65 11.02
CA GLY A 88 -5.81 6.61 9.92
C GLY A 88 -5.53 5.96 8.56
N HIS A 89 -4.56 5.05 8.49
CA HIS A 89 -4.20 4.35 7.26
C HIS A 89 -5.30 3.37 6.81
N GLU A 90 -5.92 2.62 7.73
CA GLU A 90 -7.07 1.76 7.40
C GLU A 90 -8.19 2.58 6.74
N ARG A 91 -8.49 3.75 7.32
CA ARG A 91 -9.49 4.68 6.75
C ARG A 91 -9.11 5.15 5.35
N LEU A 92 -7.84 5.43 5.09
CA LEU A 92 -7.39 5.85 3.75
C LEU A 92 -7.55 4.72 2.71
N HIS A 93 -7.31 3.46 3.08
CA HIS A 93 -7.58 2.32 2.21
C HIS A 93 -9.08 2.17 1.93
N MET A 94 -9.93 2.24 2.97
CA MET A 94 -11.39 2.19 2.81
C MET A 94 -11.92 3.36 1.97
N ASN A 95 -11.39 4.56 2.16
CA ASN A 95 -11.75 5.74 1.36
C ASN A 95 -11.33 5.56 -0.11
N THR A 96 -10.15 4.99 -0.36
CA THR A 96 -9.69 4.70 -1.73
C THR A 96 -10.68 3.78 -2.45
N GLU A 97 -11.12 2.72 -1.79
CA GLU A 97 -12.13 1.80 -2.33
C GLU A 97 -13.47 2.51 -2.56
N THR A 98 -13.92 3.32 -1.59
CA THR A 98 -15.17 4.09 -1.69
C THR A 98 -15.14 5.06 -2.89
N ILE A 99 -14.00 5.72 -3.13
CA ILE A 99 -13.79 6.63 -4.27
C ILE A 99 -13.81 5.86 -5.59
N ILE A 100 -13.13 4.71 -5.66
CA ILE A 100 -13.15 3.84 -6.85
C ILE A 100 -14.58 3.40 -7.16
N ARG A 101 -15.34 2.98 -6.15
CA ARG A 101 -16.76 2.61 -6.31
C ARG A 101 -17.60 3.78 -6.81
N TYR A 102 -17.41 4.97 -6.24
CA TYR A 102 -18.20 6.15 -6.58
C TYR A 102 -18.06 6.54 -8.05
N PHE A 103 -16.83 6.53 -8.59
CA PHE A 103 -16.60 6.92 -9.98
C PHE A 103 -16.79 5.78 -10.98
N GLY A 104 -16.55 4.51 -10.60
CA GLY A 104 -16.76 3.36 -11.48
C GLY A 104 -15.91 3.36 -12.76
N VAL A 105 -14.73 3.99 -12.72
CA VAL A 105 -13.81 4.12 -13.87
C VAL A 105 -12.62 3.15 -13.74
N PRO A 106 -11.85 2.92 -14.83
CA PRO A 106 -10.63 2.12 -14.75
C PRO A 106 -9.72 2.58 -13.60
N PHE A 107 -9.09 1.63 -12.89
CA PHE A 107 -8.25 1.98 -11.75
C PHE A 107 -7.00 1.12 -11.63
N ALA A 108 -6.01 1.66 -10.93
CA ALA A 108 -4.84 0.95 -10.42
C ALA A 108 -4.50 1.39 -8.99
N ILE A 109 -4.24 0.42 -8.12
CA ILE A 109 -3.75 0.63 -6.75
C ILE A 109 -2.33 0.08 -6.67
N GLU A 110 -1.36 0.96 -6.36
CA GLU A 110 0.04 0.57 -6.11
C GLU A 110 0.30 0.36 -4.61
N ASN A 111 1.00 -0.73 -4.29
CA ASN A 111 1.61 -0.93 -2.98
C ASN A 111 2.81 -1.89 -3.08
N PRO A 112 3.69 -1.95 -2.06
CA PRO A 112 4.72 -2.99 -2.00
C PRO A 112 4.11 -4.38 -2.14
N ALA A 113 4.79 -5.27 -2.88
CA ALA A 113 4.23 -6.56 -3.28
C ALA A 113 3.76 -7.45 -2.12
N GLN A 114 4.46 -7.37 -0.98
CA GLN A 114 4.20 -8.16 0.22
C GLN A 114 3.31 -7.41 1.23
N SER A 115 2.71 -6.28 0.84
CA SER A 115 1.85 -5.51 1.74
C SER A 115 0.60 -6.30 2.12
N ILE A 116 0.32 -6.42 3.41
CA ILE A 116 -0.88 -7.13 3.90
C ILE A 116 -2.17 -6.37 3.55
N CYS A 117 -2.08 -5.12 3.07
CA CYS A 117 -3.26 -4.34 2.66
C CYS A 117 -4.04 -5.05 1.54
N PHE A 118 -3.35 -5.78 0.67
CA PHE A 118 -3.99 -6.55 -0.41
C PHE A 118 -4.87 -7.67 0.13
N LYS A 119 -4.44 -8.31 1.23
CA LYS A 119 -5.23 -9.32 1.95
C LYS A 119 -6.37 -8.66 2.74
N LYS A 120 -6.10 -7.53 3.39
CA LYS A 120 -7.05 -6.92 4.31
C LYS A 120 -8.20 -6.17 3.65
N PHE A 121 -7.91 -5.38 2.61
CA PHE A 121 -8.90 -4.46 2.00
C PHE A 121 -9.36 -4.90 0.62
N TYR A 122 -8.60 -5.73 -0.09
CA TYR A 122 -8.98 -6.10 -1.45
C TYR A 122 -8.83 -7.59 -1.78
N GLN A 123 -8.99 -8.47 -0.79
CA GLN A 123 -8.94 -9.94 -0.98
C GLN A 123 -10.24 -10.52 -1.51
N ASN A 124 -11.39 -9.97 -1.10
CA ASN A 124 -12.73 -10.51 -1.42
C ASN A 124 -13.52 -9.56 -2.33
N SER A 125 -12.81 -8.75 -3.09
CA SER A 125 -13.40 -7.65 -3.82
C SER A 125 -14.18 -8.09 -5.07
N SER A 126 -14.40 -9.40 -5.24
CA SER A 126 -15.28 -10.02 -6.24
C SER A 126 -16.67 -10.37 -5.71
N GLU A 127 -16.86 -10.60 -4.39
CA GLU A 127 -18.15 -11.11 -3.86
C GLU A 127 -19.05 -10.00 -3.26
N LEU A 128 -18.46 -8.91 -2.79
CA LEU A 128 -19.18 -7.81 -2.10
C LEU A 128 -19.31 -6.53 -2.96
N LEU A 129 -18.93 -6.59 -4.24
CA LEU A 129 -18.45 -5.40 -4.94
C LEU A 129 -19.05 -5.11 -6.30
N GLU A 130 -19.76 -6.05 -6.94
CA GLU A 130 -20.32 -5.94 -8.31
C GLU A 130 -19.33 -5.44 -9.39
N LEU A 131 -18.05 -5.19 -9.04
CA LEU A 131 -16.96 -4.94 -9.96
C LEU A 131 -16.44 -6.29 -10.44
N PRO A 132 -16.45 -6.55 -11.75
CA PRO A 132 -16.37 -7.91 -12.24
C PRO A 132 -15.09 -8.61 -11.80
N TYR A 133 -13.92 -7.95 -11.74
CA TYR A 133 -12.67 -8.59 -11.33
C TYR A 133 -11.61 -7.57 -10.87
N PHE A 134 -10.82 -7.95 -9.85
CA PHE A 134 -9.57 -7.28 -9.50
C PHE A 134 -8.40 -8.15 -9.96
N TYR A 135 -7.45 -7.55 -10.67
CA TYR A 135 -6.29 -8.26 -11.18
C TYR A 135 -5.01 -7.78 -10.53
N ASP A 136 -4.24 -8.71 -9.98
CA ASP A 136 -2.92 -8.44 -9.42
C ASP A 136 -1.85 -8.61 -10.49
N ALA A 137 -1.07 -7.56 -10.74
CA ALA A 137 0.12 -7.61 -11.57
C ALA A 137 1.36 -7.30 -10.73
N MET A 138 2.28 -8.25 -10.69
CA MET A 138 3.57 -8.11 -10.02
C MET A 138 4.57 -7.37 -10.90
N THR A 139 5.34 -6.46 -10.31
CA THR A 139 6.37 -5.72 -11.03
C THR A 139 7.51 -5.23 -10.15
N TYR A 140 8.52 -4.64 -10.78
CA TYR A 140 9.69 -4.05 -10.13
C TYR A 140 9.98 -2.69 -10.74
N TYR A 141 10.23 -1.67 -9.92
CA TYR A 141 10.57 -0.34 -10.43
C TYR A 141 11.82 -0.39 -11.34
N LEU A 142 12.81 -1.17 -10.92
CA LEU A 142 14.04 -1.43 -11.68
C LEU A 142 13.84 -2.20 -13.00
N ALA A 143 12.63 -2.64 -13.33
CA ALA A 143 12.33 -3.15 -14.65
C ALA A 143 12.05 -2.02 -15.68
N TYR A 144 11.88 -0.78 -15.21
CA TYR A 144 11.45 0.35 -16.03
C TYR A 144 12.46 1.49 -16.06
N ASP A 145 13.34 1.56 -15.06
CA ASP A 145 14.35 2.60 -14.94
C ASP A 145 15.53 2.13 -14.05
N PRO A 146 16.79 2.15 -14.54
CA PRO A 146 17.98 1.72 -13.79
C PRO A 146 18.33 2.64 -12.60
N ASP A 147 17.79 3.86 -12.55
CA ASP A 147 18.05 4.83 -11.49
C ASP A 147 17.08 4.67 -10.30
N PHE A 148 16.24 3.62 -10.31
CA PHE A 148 15.36 3.26 -9.21
C PHE A 148 15.90 2.08 -8.39
N LEU A 149 15.32 1.89 -7.20
CA LEU A 149 15.61 0.74 -6.35
C LEU A 149 14.92 -0.53 -6.87
N THR A 150 15.44 -1.69 -6.49
CA THR A 150 14.77 -2.98 -6.64
C THR A 150 13.57 -3.06 -5.67
N LYS A 151 12.50 -2.32 -5.97
CA LYS A 151 11.27 -2.32 -5.18
C LYS A 151 10.29 -3.32 -5.80
N PRO A 152 10.03 -4.48 -5.16
CA PRO A 152 8.95 -5.36 -5.57
C PRO A 152 7.62 -4.68 -5.26
N THR A 153 6.82 -4.47 -6.30
CA THR A 153 5.55 -3.76 -6.24
C THR A 153 4.46 -4.64 -6.83
N LYS A 154 3.26 -4.53 -6.28
CA LYS A 154 2.05 -5.12 -6.84
C LYS A 154 1.11 -3.99 -7.25
N ILE A 155 0.55 -4.11 -8.44
CA ILE A 155 -0.52 -3.26 -8.94
C ILE A 155 -1.81 -4.07 -8.94
N ARG A 156 -2.83 -3.56 -8.27
CA ARG A 156 -4.19 -4.12 -8.32
C ARG A 156 -5.05 -3.23 -9.20
N ALA A 157 -5.61 -3.79 -10.28
CA ALA A 157 -6.28 -3.01 -11.31
C ALA A 157 -7.64 -3.58 -11.72
N SER A 158 -8.41 -2.77 -12.44
CA SER A 158 -9.72 -3.14 -13.02
C SER A 158 -9.62 -4.09 -14.24
N ILE A 159 -8.43 -4.23 -14.83
CA ILE A 159 -8.15 -5.13 -15.96
C ILE A 159 -6.83 -5.90 -15.70
N PRO A 160 -6.59 -7.04 -16.37
CA PRO A 160 -5.29 -7.69 -16.35
C PRO A 160 -4.22 -6.77 -16.94
N LEU A 161 -3.17 -6.48 -16.18
CA LEU A 161 -2.03 -5.70 -16.66
C LEU A 161 -0.87 -6.61 -17.04
N VAL A 162 -0.24 -6.33 -18.18
CA VAL A 162 1.00 -6.97 -18.62
C VAL A 162 2.17 -6.08 -18.19
N LEU A 163 2.71 -6.37 -17.00
CA LEU A 163 3.86 -5.66 -16.44
C LEU A 163 5.11 -6.54 -16.41
N ARG A 164 6.28 -5.94 -16.25
CA ARG A 164 7.56 -6.66 -16.17
C ARG A 164 7.71 -7.28 -14.78
N PRO A 165 7.66 -8.63 -14.64
CA PRO A 165 7.56 -9.29 -13.33
C PRO A 165 8.93 -9.59 -12.71
N LYS A 166 10.01 -9.09 -13.31
CA LYS A 166 11.39 -9.26 -12.84
C LYS A 166 12.18 -7.97 -13.11
N PRO A 167 13.15 -7.62 -12.26
CA PRO A 167 14.08 -6.53 -12.58
C PRO A 167 14.86 -6.87 -13.86
N ILE A 168 15.16 -5.85 -14.66
CA ILE A 168 15.91 -5.99 -15.93
C ILE A 168 17.27 -5.27 -15.84
N TYR A 169 17.36 -4.25 -14.97
CA TYR A 169 18.61 -3.56 -14.69
C TYR A 169 19.20 -4.02 -13.36
N ASP A 170 20.49 -3.76 -13.19
CA ASP A 170 21.14 -3.72 -11.88
C ASP A 170 20.91 -2.33 -11.26
N SER A 171 20.53 -2.28 -9.98
CA SER A 171 20.22 -1.01 -9.35
C SER A 171 21.49 -0.20 -9.14
N LYS A 172 21.53 1.02 -9.70
CA LYS A 172 22.60 1.99 -9.42
C LYS A 172 22.45 2.64 -8.05
N LYS A 173 21.29 2.47 -7.40
CA LYS A 173 20.98 3.04 -6.08
C LYS A 173 20.97 1.97 -5.00
N ARG A 174 21.34 2.36 -3.79
CA ARG A 174 21.17 1.54 -2.58
C ARG A 174 20.15 2.21 -1.67
N PHE A 175 19.21 1.43 -1.12
CA PHE A 175 18.12 1.95 -0.28
C PHE A 175 18.64 2.80 0.90
N GLU A 176 19.76 2.38 1.48
CA GLU A 176 20.45 3.03 2.59
C GLU A 176 20.96 4.44 2.27
N LYS A 177 21.25 4.72 0.99
CA LYS A 177 21.78 6.01 0.53
C LYS A 177 20.69 7.03 0.18
N ILE A 178 19.43 6.61 0.18
CA ILE A 178 18.29 7.50 -0.05
C ILE A 178 17.70 7.86 1.31
N HIS A 179 17.65 9.14 1.64
CA HIS A 179 17.06 9.61 2.89
C HIS A 179 15.67 10.23 2.70
N ASN A 180 15.30 10.57 1.47
CA ASN A 180 14.02 11.18 1.16
C ASN A 180 12.93 10.12 0.90
N TYR A 181 11.83 10.17 1.65
CA TYR A 181 10.70 9.25 1.49
C TYR A 181 10.03 9.36 0.11
N ASN A 182 9.91 10.57 -0.43
CA ASN A 182 9.33 10.79 -1.76
C ASN A 182 10.20 10.14 -2.84
N GLU A 183 11.53 10.25 -2.73
CA GLU A 183 12.45 9.58 -3.66
C GLU A 183 12.38 8.06 -3.56
N LYS A 184 12.17 7.51 -2.35
CA LYS A 184 11.98 6.05 -2.15
C LYS A 184 10.67 5.53 -2.73
N SER A 185 9.64 6.37 -2.72
CA SER A 185 8.27 5.94 -3.04
C SER A 185 7.87 6.27 -4.48
N ALA A 186 8.57 7.22 -5.12
CA ALA A 186 8.35 7.60 -6.50
C ALA A 186 8.33 6.38 -7.42
N MET A 187 7.38 6.35 -8.34
CA MET A 187 7.28 5.32 -9.37
C MET A 187 8.06 5.77 -10.61
N PRO A 188 8.73 4.84 -11.32
CA PRO A 188 9.30 5.14 -12.63
C PRO A 188 8.24 5.65 -13.60
N HIS A 189 8.54 6.72 -14.34
CA HIS A 189 7.61 7.30 -15.31
C HIS A 189 7.14 6.27 -16.34
N ASN A 190 8.05 5.43 -16.83
CA ASN A 190 7.74 4.37 -17.80
C ASN A 190 6.79 3.30 -17.23
N LEU A 191 6.81 3.04 -15.92
CA LEU A 191 5.86 2.14 -15.28
C LEU A 191 4.46 2.78 -15.21
N ILE A 192 4.38 4.04 -14.80
CA ILE A 192 3.11 4.79 -14.78
C ILE A 192 2.49 4.80 -16.18
N LYS A 193 3.28 5.17 -17.20
CA LYS A 193 2.85 5.19 -18.60
C LYS A 193 2.34 3.82 -19.06
N SER A 194 3.07 2.74 -18.76
CA SER A 194 2.67 1.36 -19.07
C SER A 194 1.32 0.98 -18.47
N ILE A 195 1.04 1.41 -17.23
CA ILE A 195 -0.23 1.11 -16.56
C ILE A 195 -1.36 1.96 -17.16
N VAL A 196 -1.15 3.26 -17.28
CA VAL A 196 -2.16 4.21 -17.79
C VAL A 196 -2.57 3.87 -19.21
N TYR A 197 -1.62 3.54 -20.09
CA TYR A 197 -1.91 3.21 -21.48
C TYR A 197 -2.75 1.94 -21.59
N GLN A 198 -2.43 0.91 -20.79
CA GLN A 198 -3.24 -0.32 -20.75
C GLN A 198 -4.64 -0.05 -20.20
N LEU A 199 -4.78 0.76 -19.13
CA LEU A 199 -6.09 1.10 -18.56
C LEU A 199 -6.98 1.89 -19.52
N LEU A 200 -6.39 2.73 -20.37
CA LEU A 200 -7.10 3.59 -21.32
C LEU A 200 -7.17 3.00 -22.75
N GLY A 201 -6.55 1.85 -23.01
CA GLY A 201 -6.50 1.26 -24.35
C GLY A 201 -5.72 2.12 -25.36
N ILE A 202 -4.64 2.76 -24.93
CA ILE A 202 -3.77 3.57 -25.78
C ILE A 202 -2.59 2.72 -26.24
N ASP A 203 -2.36 2.68 -27.56
CA ASP A 203 -1.24 2.00 -28.21
C ASP A 203 0.09 2.77 -28.08
#